data_AF-A0AAQ3Q5G7-F1
#
_entry.id   AF-A0AAQ3Q5G7-F1
#
_cell.length_a   1.000
_cell.length_b   1.000
_cell.length_c   1.000
_cell.angle_alpha   90.00
_cell.angle_beta   90.00
_cell.angle_gamma   90.00
#
_symmetry.space_group_name_H-M   'P 1'
#
loop_
_entity.id
_entity.type
_entity.pdbx_description
1 polymer ?
#
loop_
_entity_poly.entity_id
_entity_poly.type
_entity_poly.pdbx_seq_one_letter_code
_entity_poly.pdbx_strand_id
1 'polypeptide(L)'
;MATRRQAVVPQPQRGADVPAGKQKNVAVEDAKYRRALGDIGNLVNLRVSEGKPEPQINRPVTRSFRAQLLANAQAAAAPANKKPVPVATQPHAAVRRGGIKPAKKVTTKVEDIDIIVISPDDNEKWKQAADPNGSCLKYFRKKSSTLTSVLTARSKAACGLAEKPNERVHDIDAADKEDQLAVVDYVEDIYKFYKSAENSSRLHDYIDSQVEINAKMRAILADWLIEVHHKFDLTPETLYLTMHIIDRYLSMEMILRRELQLVGVAAMLIASKYEEIWAPEVNDFIVISDRAYTREQILGMEKGILNKLEWNLTVPTPYVFLVRFVKAALCDAVEEHMVFFFAELALMQYSMITCCPSMVAAAAVYAARCTMKKSPLWTETLKCHTGFSEQQLLDCAQTLVNSHAVAPVGKLKVVYNKYSVEEFGAVALHPPATKLLEELKTSQI
;
A
#
# COMPACT_ATOMS: atom_id res chain seq x y z
N MET A 1 -15.48 53.20 10.39
CA MET A 1 -15.80 53.39 11.83
C MET A 1 -16.50 52.13 12.35
N ALA A 2 -16.74 52.05 13.67
CA ALA A 2 -17.02 50.81 14.43
C ALA A 2 -15.82 49.85 14.53
N THR A 3 -15.80 49.01 15.58
CA THR A 3 -14.56 48.44 16.17
C THR A 3 -14.82 47.15 16.96
N ARG A 4 -13.71 46.49 17.40
CA ARG A 4 -13.62 45.33 18.32
C ARG A 4 -14.02 43.98 17.69
N ARG A 5 -13.45 42.83 18.11
CA ARG A 5 -12.37 42.55 19.07
C ARG A 5 -11.67 41.23 18.70
N GLN A 6 -10.35 41.16 18.77
CA GLN A 6 -9.62 39.89 18.89
C GLN A 6 -9.46 39.53 20.38
N ALA A 7 -9.35 38.23 20.67
CA ALA A 7 -9.03 37.69 21.99
C ALA A 7 -7.58 37.18 22.01
N VAL A 8 -6.85 37.44 23.09
CA VAL A 8 -5.47 36.99 23.30
C VAL A 8 -5.47 35.95 24.42
N VAL A 9 -4.75 34.84 24.21
CA VAL A 9 -4.53 33.79 25.22
C VAL A 9 -3.06 33.87 25.68
N PRO A 10 -2.73 33.76 27.00
CA PRO A 10 -1.40 34.07 27.49
C PRO A 10 -0.38 32.93 27.33
N GLN A 11 0.89 33.29 27.09
CA GLN A 11 2.06 32.44 27.35
C GLN A 11 2.54 32.58 28.80
N PRO A 12 3.10 31.53 29.43
CA PRO A 12 3.93 31.65 30.64
C PRO A 12 5.39 31.98 30.27
N GLN A 13 6.06 32.85 31.03
CA GLN A 13 7.49 33.17 30.89
C GLN A 13 8.37 32.48 31.95
N ARG A 14 9.70 32.49 31.73
CA ARG A 14 10.73 31.83 32.55
C ARG A 14 11.17 32.64 33.79
N GLY A 15 11.72 31.91 34.77
CA GLY A 15 12.69 32.37 35.79
C GLY A 15 12.87 31.29 36.87
N ALA A 16 14.00 31.11 37.57
CA ALA A 16 15.37 31.59 37.38
C ALA A 16 16.37 30.62 38.10
N ASP A 17 17.62 31.03 38.32
CA ASP A 17 18.79 30.16 38.59
C ASP A 17 18.94 29.44 39.96
N VAL A 18 20.00 28.62 40.03
CA VAL A 18 20.38 27.61 41.04
C VAL A 18 21.03 28.20 42.33
N PRO A 19 21.17 27.41 43.41
CA PRO A 19 22.53 27.01 43.79
C PRO A 19 22.69 25.53 44.25
N ALA A 20 23.92 25.04 44.31
CA ALA A 20 24.26 23.61 44.47
C ALA A 20 24.36 23.10 45.93
N GLY A 21 24.14 21.79 46.12
CA GLY A 21 24.31 21.04 47.38
C GLY A 21 24.96 19.66 47.16
N LYS A 22 25.59 19.09 48.20
CA LYS A 22 26.45 17.89 48.10
C LYS A 22 25.72 16.54 48.34
N GLN A 23 26.37 15.47 47.87
CA GLN A 23 25.95 14.06 47.92
C GLN A 23 25.61 13.53 49.32
N LYS A 24 24.72 12.52 49.37
CA LYS A 24 24.85 11.36 50.28
C LYS A 24 24.09 10.15 49.77
N ASN A 25 24.63 8.94 49.97
CA ASN A 25 23.99 7.69 49.61
C ASN A 25 22.95 7.27 50.68
N VAL A 26 21.79 6.79 50.24
CA VAL A 26 20.93 5.85 50.98
C VAL A 26 20.36 4.87 49.94
N ALA A 27 20.27 3.59 50.27
CA ALA A 27 19.67 2.56 49.41
C ALA A 27 18.62 1.77 50.20
N VAL A 28 17.36 1.78 49.74
CA VAL A 28 16.27 0.92 50.21
C VAL A 28 15.34 0.59 49.02
N GLU A 29 15.30 -0.70 48.69
CA GLU A 29 14.19 -1.56 48.21
C GLU A 29 13.09 -1.08 47.23
N ASP A 30 12.90 -1.90 46.19
CA ASP A 30 11.63 -2.31 45.54
C ASP A 30 10.46 -1.33 45.40
N ALA A 31 10.46 -0.60 44.28
CA ALA A 31 9.23 -0.10 43.65
C ALA A 31 8.97 -0.84 42.32
N LYS A 32 7.95 -1.71 42.28
CA LYS A 32 7.58 -2.53 41.10
C LYS A 32 7.00 -1.69 39.96
N TYR A 33 7.87 -1.16 39.09
CA TYR A 33 7.44 -0.62 37.80
C TYR A 33 6.82 -1.73 36.94
N ARG A 34 5.53 -1.59 36.61
CA ARG A 34 4.85 -2.44 35.64
C ARG A 34 5.45 -2.16 34.26
N ARG A 35 6.27 -3.09 33.75
CA ARG A 35 6.85 -3.02 32.41
C ARG A 35 5.76 -3.26 31.36
N ALA A 36 4.97 -2.24 31.08
CA ALA A 36 3.95 -2.27 30.04
C ALA A 36 4.61 -2.34 28.66
N LEU A 37 4.22 -3.34 27.86
CA LEU A 37 4.72 -3.62 26.50
C LEU A 37 6.24 -3.87 26.41
N GLY A 38 6.63 -5.15 26.54
CA GLY A 38 7.89 -5.63 25.97
C GLY A 38 7.73 -5.93 24.48
N ASP A 39 8.86 -6.14 23.76
CA ASP A 39 8.86 -6.44 22.32
C ASP A 39 7.94 -7.61 21.95
N ILE A 40 6.86 -7.31 21.22
CA ILE A 40 5.93 -8.32 20.70
C ILE A 40 6.57 -9.10 19.52
N GLY A 41 7.59 -8.53 18.86
CA GLY A 41 8.27 -9.15 17.73
C GLY A 41 9.38 -10.15 18.07
N ASN A 42 9.79 -10.32 19.33
CA ASN A 42 10.98 -11.11 19.71
C ASN A 42 10.64 -12.38 20.50
N LEU A 43 10.24 -13.44 19.79
CA LEU A 43 10.02 -14.79 20.37
C LEU A 43 11.11 -15.79 19.92
N VAL A 44 12.32 -15.58 20.45
CA VAL A 44 13.49 -16.43 20.18
C VAL A 44 13.30 -17.82 20.80
N ASN A 45 12.87 -18.78 19.99
CA ASN A 45 12.74 -20.18 20.38
C ASN A 45 14.12 -20.88 20.46
N LEU A 46 14.78 -20.76 21.61
CA LEU A 46 15.98 -21.56 21.90
C LEU A 46 15.64 -23.06 21.96
N ARG A 47 16.14 -23.82 20.99
CA ARG A 47 16.32 -25.28 21.09
C ARG A 47 17.75 -25.63 20.73
N VAL A 48 18.43 -26.31 21.66
CA VAL A 48 19.79 -26.84 21.47
C VAL A 48 19.68 -28.32 21.07
N SER A 49 20.26 -28.67 19.93
CA SER A 49 20.57 -30.04 19.53
C SER A 49 21.67 -30.01 18.48
N GLU A 50 22.70 -30.84 18.63
CA GLU A 50 23.91 -30.79 17.81
C GLU A 50 23.70 -31.34 16.39
N GLY A 51 24.26 -30.66 15.38
CA GLY A 51 24.22 -31.07 13.98
C GLY A 51 24.70 -29.95 13.04
N LYS A 52 25.37 -30.30 11.94
CA LYS A 52 25.86 -29.31 10.96
C LYS A 52 24.69 -28.55 10.32
N PRO A 53 24.72 -27.20 10.25
CA PRO A 53 23.74 -26.43 9.51
C PRO A 53 24.08 -26.33 8.01
N GLU A 54 23.13 -26.72 7.16
CA GLU A 54 22.95 -26.07 5.85
C GLU A 54 22.01 -24.86 6.03
N PRO A 55 22.14 -23.79 5.23
CA PRO A 55 21.35 -22.56 5.40
C PRO A 55 19.92 -22.71 4.86
N GLN A 56 19.06 -23.45 5.59
CA GLN A 56 17.62 -23.48 5.32
C GLN A 56 16.96 -22.15 5.73
N ILE A 57 16.86 -21.23 4.78
CA ILE A 57 16.02 -20.02 4.91
C ILE A 57 14.55 -20.47 4.81
N ASN A 58 13.89 -20.64 5.96
CA ASN A 58 12.45 -20.86 6.03
C ASN A 58 11.69 -19.60 5.59
N ARG A 59 11.35 -19.53 4.30
CA ARG A 59 10.56 -18.42 3.72
C ARG A 59 9.05 -18.61 4.03
N PRO A 60 8.36 -17.63 4.60
CA PRO A 60 6.90 -17.62 4.67
C PRO A 60 6.28 -17.57 3.26
N VAL A 61 5.08 -18.15 3.12
CA VAL A 61 4.29 -18.10 1.88
C VAL A 61 3.56 -16.75 1.79
N THR A 62 3.88 -15.97 0.76
CA THR A 62 3.23 -14.67 0.49
C THR A 62 1.80 -14.84 -0.04
N ARG A 63 1.01 -13.76 0.05
CA ARG A 63 -0.43 -13.77 -0.27
C ARG A 63 -0.71 -14.16 -1.73
N SER A 64 0.17 -13.77 -2.65
CA SER A 64 0.19 -14.14 -4.07
C SER A 64 0.38 -15.66 -4.27
N PHE A 65 1.38 -16.27 -3.63
CA PHE A 65 1.61 -17.71 -3.72
C PHE A 65 0.49 -18.54 -3.09
N ARG A 66 -0.18 -18.03 -2.04
CA ARG A 66 -1.41 -18.65 -1.50
C ARG A 66 -2.57 -18.61 -2.50
N ALA A 67 -2.71 -17.54 -3.28
CA ALA A 67 -3.70 -17.46 -4.36
C ALA A 67 -3.35 -18.43 -5.52
N GLN A 68 -2.09 -18.53 -5.91
CA GLN A 68 -1.63 -19.52 -6.91
C GLN A 68 -1.88 -20.97 -6.45
N LEU A 69 -1.60 -21.31 -5.19
CA LEU A 69 -1.89 -22.64 -4.64
C LEU A 69 -3.39 -22.97 -4.68
N LEU A 70 -4.26 -21.99 -4.39
CA LEU A 70 -5.72 -22.16 -4.49
C LEU A 70 -6.18 -22.31 -5.95
N ALA A 71 -5.64 -21.51 -6.88
CA ALA A 71 -5.94 -21.63 -8.31
C ALA A 71 -5.49 -23.00 -8.87
N ASN A 72 -4.29 -23.46 -8.51
CA ASN A 72 -3.76 -24.77 -8.91
C ASN A 72 -4.58 -25.93 -8.32
N ALA A 73 -5.03 -25.82 -7.07
CA ALA A 73 -5.93 -26.80 -6.44
C ALA A 73 -7.32 -26.83 -7.11
N GLN A 74 -7.84 -25.68 -7.53
CA GLN A 74 -9.10 -25.57 -8.27
C GLN A 74 -8.97 -26.14 -9.70
N ALA A 75 -7.86 -25.88 -10.39
CA ALA A 75 -7.57 -26.48 -11.70
C ALA A 75 -7.46 -28.01 -11.62
N ALA A 76 -6.85 -28.54 -10.55
CA ALA A 76 -6.77 -29.98 -10.28
C ALA A 76 -8.11 -30.64 -9.90
N ALA A 77 -9.15 -29.85 -9.57
CA ALA A 77 -10.47 -30.35 -9.17
C ALA A 77 -11.47 -30.52 -10.33
N ALA A 78 -11.11 -30.17 -11.56
CA ALA A 78 -11.97 -30.36 -12.73
C ALA A 78 -12.10 -31.86 -13.10
N PRO A 79 -13.32 -32.40 -13.30
CA PRO A 79 -13.52 -33.85 -13.44
C PRO A 79 -13.08 -34.39 -14.81
N ALA A 80 -11.90 -35.01 -14.86
CA ALA A 80 -11.38 -35.70 -16.04
C ALA A 80 -12.21 -36.97 -16.35
N ASN A 81 -13.07 -36.89 -17.36
CA ASN A 81 -14.01 -37.95 -17.73
C ASN A 81 -13.34 -39.15 -18.42
N LYS A 82 -13.19 -40.29 -17.72
CA LYS A 82 -12.71 -41.57 -18.28
C LYS A 82 -13.57 -42.75 -17.80
N LYS A 83 -13.96 -43.63 -18.74
CA LYS A 83 -14.82 -44.81 -18.51
C LYS A 83 -14.00 -46.03 -18.03
N PRO A 84 -14.55 -46.91 -17.16
CA PRO A 84 -13.90 -48.16 -16.73
C PRO A 84 -14.39 -49.42 -17.49
N VAL A 85 -13.53 -50.44 -17.58
CA VAL A 85 -13.85 -51.86 -17.93
C VAL A 85 -12.92 -52.78 -17.09
N PRO A 86 -13.34 -53.99 -16.59
CA PRO A 86 -12.77 -54.55 -15.34
C PRO A 86 -12.34 -56.06 -15.36
N VAL A 87 -12.01 -56.59 -14.17
CA VAL A 87 -11.80 -58.03 -13.76
C VAL A 87 -10.43 -58.63 -14.23
N ALA A 88 -9.69 -59.55 -13.55
CA ALA A 88 -10.05 -60.56 -12.52
C ALA A 88 -8.93 -61.03 -11.52
N THR A 89 -9.36 -61.51 -10.34
CA THR A 89 -8.86 -62.63 -9.46
C THR A 89 -7.38 -62.82 -9.00
N GLN A 90 -7.10 -62.55 -7.70
CA GLN A 90 -6.85 -63.51 -6.56
C GLN A 90 -5.84 -64.71 -6.65
N PRO A 91 -5.38 -65.35 -5.51
CA PRO A 91 -5.22 -64.92 -4.09
C PRO A 91 -3.95 -65.52 -3.35
N HIS A 92 -3.98 -65.58 -1.99
CA HIS A 92 -3.06 -66.22 -0.99
C HIS A 92 -1.83 -65.40 -0.51
N ALA A 93 -1.38 -65.44 0.76
CA ALA A 93 -1.86 -66.03 2.03
C ALA A 93 -1.31 -65.15 3.20
N ALA A 94 -2.05 -64.73 4.26
CA ALA A 94 -2.78 -65.44 5.34
C ALA A 94 -1.91 -65.79 6.58
N VAL A 95 -2.58 -66.00 7.75
CA VAL A 95 -2.04 -66.24 9.13
C VAL A 95 -1.52 -64.95 9.82
N ARG A 96 -1.56 -64.70 11.15
CA ARG A 96 -2.36 -64.98 12.41
C ARG A 96 -1.74 -64.00 13.46
N ARG A 97 -2.30 -63.51 14.58
CA ARG A 97 -3.59 -63.38 15.32
C ARG A 97 -3.35 -62.14 16.26
N GLY A 98 -4.29 -61.40 16.86
CA GLY A 98 -5.50 -61.69 17.67
C GLY A 98 -5.38 -60.92 19.02
N GLY A 99 -6.43 -60.50 19.73
CA GLY A 99 -7.87 -60.52 19.45
C GLY A 99 -8.73 -60.03 20.63
N ILE A 100 -10.07 -60.04 20.45
CA ILE A 100 -11.14 -59.86 21.46
C ILE A 100 -11.48 -58.39 21.88
N LYS A 101 -12.78 -58.16 22.13
CA LYS A 101 -13.49 -56.92 22.55
C LYS A 101 -14.29 -57.23 23.85
N PRO A 102 -15.24 -56.43 24.40
CA PRO A 102 -15.66 -55.03 24.14
C PRO A 102 -15.92 -54.18 25.43
N ALA A 103 -16.50 -52.97 25.24
CA ALA A 103 -17.23 -52.13 26.22
C ALA A 103 -16.38 -51.40 27.29
N LYS A 104 -16.76 -50.20 27.78
CA LYS A 104 -18.10 -49.55 27.83
C LYS A 104 -18.08 -48.10 27.30
N LYS A 105 -19.28 -47.55 27.03
CA LYS A 105 -19.48 -46.09 26.88
C LYS A 105 -19.25 -45.39 28.22
N VAL A 106 -18.62 -44.22 28.20
CA VAL A 106 -18.74 -43.20 29.23
C VAL A 106 -19.28 -41.94 28.56
N THR A 107 -20.44 -41.47 29.01
CA THR A 107 -21.07 -40.23 28.55
C THR A 107 -20.71 -39.11 29.50
N THR A 108 -19.77 -38.23 29.09
CA THR A 108 -19.56 -36.95 29.77
C THR A 108 -20.53 -35.94 29.17
N LYS A 109 -21.31 -35.26 30.00
CA LYS A 109 -22.11 -34.11 29.55
C LYS A 109 -21.16 -32.96 29.19
N VAL A 110 -21.49 -32.23 28.13
CA VAL A 110 -21.05 -30.84 27.97
C VAL A 110 -22.23 -29.99 28.42
N GLU A 111 -21.97 -28.95 29.21
CA GLU A 111 -23.00 -28.03 29.68
C GLU A 111 -23.32 -27.01 28.59
N ASP A 112 -24.59 -26.63 28.48
CA ASP A 112 -25.07 -25.75 27.41
C ASP A 112 -24.44 -24.35 27.53
N ILE A 113 -23.85 -23.88 26.42
CA ILE A 113 -23.46 -22.49 26.26
C ILE A 113 -24.61 -21.80 25.54
N ASP A 114 -25.23 -20.80 26.18
CA ASP A 114 -26.31 -20.00 25.60
C ASP A 114 -25.82 -19.23 24.36
N ILE A 115 -25.98 -19.83 23.19
CA ILE A 115 -25.83 -19.14 21.91
C ILE A 115 -27.06 -18.24 21.77
N ILE A 116 -26.87 -16.94 22.00
CA ILE A 116 -27.88 -15.92 21.69
C ILE A 116 -28.07 -15.89 20.17
N VAL A 117 -29.06 -16.65 19.69
CA VAL A 117 -29.50 -16.62 18.29
C VAL A 117 -30.22 -15.30 18.05
N ILE A 118 -29.47 -14.29 17.57
CA ILE A 118 -30.04 -13.07 17.02
C ILE A 118 -30.72 -13.44 15.71
N SER A 119 -32.00 -13.81 15.79
CA SER A 119 -32.83 -14.13 14.64
C SER A 119 -33.05 -12.88 13.79
N PRO A 120 -32.69 -12.86 12.49
CA PRO A 120 -33.14 -11.82 11.58
C PRO A 120 -34.62 -12.05 11.28
N ASP A 121 -35.48 -11.17 11.79
CA ASP A 121 -36.95 -11.29 11.68
C ASP A 121 -37.46 -10.78 10.31
N ASP A 122 -36.93 -11.38 9.24
CA ASP A 122 -37.24 -11.03 7.84
C ASP A 122 -38.61 -11.59 7.42
N ASN A 123 -39.66 -10.81 7.68
CA ASN A 123 -41.03 -11.11 7.27
C ASN A 123 -41.22 -10.89 5.74
N GLU A 124 -40.65 -11.79 4.94
CA GLU A 124 -40.67 -11.73 3.48
C GLU A 124 -42.09 -11.85 2.91
N LYS A 125 -42.64 -10.74 2.40
CA LYS A 125 -43.87 -10.76 1.59
C LYS A 125 -43.59 -11.13 0.14
N TRP A 126 -43.59 -12.43 -0.12
CA TRP A 126 -43.65 -13.02 -1.46
C TRP A 126 -44.85 -12.48 -2.24
N LYS A 127 -44.61 -11.91 -3.43
CA LYS A 127 -45.67 -11.58 -4.40
C LYS A 127 -45.47 -12.42 -5.66
N GLN A 128 -46.45 -13.27 -5.96
CA GLN A 128 -46.55 -13.94 -7.24
C GLN A 128 -47.15 -12.96 -8.26
N ALA A 129 -46.57 -12.91 -9.45
CA ALA A 129 -47.19 -12.35 -10.64
C ALA A 129 -47.23 -13.48 -11.69
N ALA A 130 -48.41 -13.75 -12.24
CA ALA A 130 -48.59 -14.78 -13.26
C ALA A 130 -48.47 -14.15 -14.65
N ASP A 131 -47.58 -14.69 -15.48
CA ASP A 131 -47.41 -14.29 -16.87
C ASP A 131 -48.11 -15.34 -17.76
N PRO A 132 -49.13 -14.99 -18.56
CA PRO A 132 -50.06 -15.96 -19.14
C PRO A 132 -49.56 -16.68 -20.40
N ASN A 133 -48.24 -16.89 -20.54
CA ASN A 133 -47.65 -17.82 -21.51
C ASN A 133 -46.34 -18.42 -20.95
N GLY A 134 -46.31 -19.74 -20.75
CA GLY A 134 -45.27 -20.38 -19.95
C GLY A 134 -43.96 -20.68 -20.69
N SER A 135 -42.86 -20.04 -20.26
CA SER A 135 -41.55 -20.70 -20.23
C SER A 135 -40.61 -20.08 -19.16
N CYS A 136 -39.93 -20.94 -18.39
CA CYS A 136 -38.83 -20.63 -17.46
C CYS A 136 -39.05 -19.52 -16.39
N LEU A 137 -39.32 -19.93 -15.13
CA LEU A 137 -39.27 -19.01 -13.98
C LEU A 137 -37.84 -18.49 -13.75
N LYS A 138 -37.65 -17.17 -13.87
CA LYS A 138 -36.42 -16.50 -13.42
C LYS A 138 -36.57 -16.02 -11.97
N TYR A 139 -35.93 -16.72 -11.04
CA TYR A 139 -35.85 -16.30 -9.64
C TYR A 139 -34.94 -15.08 -9.47
N PHE A 140 -35.52 -13.89 -9.40
CA PHE A 140 -34.77 -12.68 -9.07
C PHE A 140 -34.56 -12.57 -7.55
N ARG A 141 -33.35 -12.88 -7.08
CA ARG A 141 -32.92 -12.52 -5.72
C ARG A 141 -32.88 -11.00 -5.61
N LYS A 142 -33.55 -10.44 -4.61
CA LYS A 142 -33.60 -9.00 -4.35
C LYS A 142 -32.20 -8.50 -3.98
N LYS A 143 -31.72 -7.41 -4.60
CA LYS A 143 -30.43 -6.79 -4.22
C LYS A 143 -30.53 -6.28 -2.78
N SER A 144 -29.59 -6.70 -1.93
CA SER A 144 -29.55 -6.34 -0.51
C SER A 144 -28.45 -5.30 -0.28
N SER A 145 -28.80 -4.02 -0.39
CA SER A 145 -27.90 -2.90 -0.09
C SER A 145 -27.28 -2.99 1.30
N THR A 146 -25.99 -2.71 1.44
CA THR A 146 -25.28 -2.66 2.73
C THR A 146 -25.98 -1.71 3.72
N LEU A 147 -25.91 -2.01 5.01
CA LEU A 147 -26.51 -1.17 6.05
C LEU A 147 -25.91 0.26 6.01
N THR A 148 -24.61 0.36 5.72
CA THR A 148 -23.87 1.59 5.46
C THR A 148 -24.46 2.38 4.29
N SER A 149 -24.61 1.78 3.09
CA SER A 149 -25.14 2.49 1.91
C SER A 149 -26.57 3.02 2.12
N VAL A 150 -27.39 2.30 2.89
CA VAL A 150 -28.73 2.78 3.29
C VAL A 150 -28.64 4.02 4.19
N LEU A 151 -27.69 4.06 5.14
CA LEU A 151 -27.47 5.22 6.01
C LEU A 151 -26.86 6.40 5.24
N THR A 152 -25.85 6.16 4.39
CA THR A 152 -25.21 7.18 3.55
C THR A 152 -26.20 7.79 2.56
N ALA A 153 -27.07 6.98 1.92
CA ALA A 153 -28.12 7.48 1.03
C ALA A 153 -29.17 8.32 1.78
N ARG A 154 -29.59 7.90 2.98
CA ARG A 154 -30.50 8.68 3.84
C ARG A 154 -29.87 10.00 4.30
N SER A 155 -28.58 10.00 4.62
CA SER A 155 -27.82 11.19 4.99
C SER A 155 -27.74 12.20 3.84
N LYS A 156 -27.29 11.76 2.65
CA LYS A 156 -27.22 12.61 1.44
C LYS A 156 -28.59 13.20 1.06
N ALA A 157 -29.66 12.41 1.19
CA ALA A 157 -31.03 12.89 0.97
C ALA A 157 -31.47 13.93 2.02
N ALA A 158 -31.16 13.72 3.31
CA ALA A 158 -31.48 14.66 4.38
C ALA A 158 -30.69 15.98 4.27
N CYS A 159 -29.46 15.94 3.77
CA CYS A 159 -28.63 17.12 3.51
C CYS A 159 -29.00 17.88 2.22
N GLY A 160 -29.98 17.40 1.44
CA GLY A 160 -30.36 18.02 0.16
C GLY A 160 -29.31 17.92 -0.96
N LEU A 161 -28.27 17.11 -0.78
CA LEU A 161 -27.16 16.92 -1.73
C LEU A 161 -27.55 15.96 -2.86
N ALA A 162 -28.57 16.35 -3.62
CA ALA A 162 -28.97 15.70 -4.87
C ALA A 162 -28.09 16.23 -6.03
N GLU A 163 -26.80 15.91 -6.00
CA GLU A 163 -25.92 16.14 -7.14
C GLU A 163 -26.46 15.38 -8.36
N LYS A 164 -26.76 16.10 -9.44
CA LYS A 164 -27.19 15.47 -10.69
C LYS A 164 -26.00 14.75 -11.30
N PRO A 165 -26.10 13.45 -11.63
CA PRO A 165 -25.04 12.75 -12.34
C PRO A 165 -24.73 13.48 -13.65
N ASN A 166 -23.48 13.88 -13.84
CA ASN A 166 -23.01 14.35 -15.13
C ASN A 166 -22.84 13.10 -16.01
N GLU A 167 -23.74 12.88 -16.97
CA GLU A 167 -23.87 11.66 -17.78
C GLU A 167 -22.59 11.26 -18.57
N ARG A 168 -21.55 12.11 -18.56
CA ARG A 168 -20.24 11.90 -19.16
C ARG A 168 -19.17 11.35 -18.21
N VAL A 169 -19.47 11.26 -16.92
CA VAL A 169 -18.57 10.71 -15.89
C VAL A 169 -18.99 9.26 -15.59
N HIS A 170 -18.05 8.33 -15.72
CA HIS A 170 -18.28 6.92 -15.43
C HIS A 170 -18.31 6.67 -13.91
N ASP A 171 -19.25 5.88 -13.40
CA ASP A 171 -19.21 5.38 -12.01
C ASP A 171 -18.13 4.28 -11.91
N ILE A 172 -16.93 4.66 -11.46
CA ILE A 172 -15.78 3.76 -11.38
C ILE A 172 -15.84 2.80 -10.19
N ASP A 173 -16.83 2.90 -9.31
CA ASP A 173 -17.00 2.03 -8.14
C ASP A 173 -18.21 1.08 -8.26
N ALA A 174 -18.97 1.17 -9.36
CA ALA A 174 -20.13 0.33 -9.64
C ALA A 174 -19.86 -1.18 -9.57
N ALA A 175 -18.63 -1.63 -9.86
CA ALA A 175 -18.21 -3.03 -9.79
C ALA A 175 -18.03 -3.52 -8.34
N ASP A 176 -17.53 -2.66 -7.45
CA ASP A 176 -17.06 -3.04 -6.10
C ASP A 176 -18.13 -2.80 -5.02
N LYS A 177 -19.33 -2.39 -5.44
CA LYS A 177 -20.45 -2.03 -4.56
C LYS A 177 -20.86 -3.11 -3.54
N GLU A 178 -20.59 -4.37 -3.85
CA GLU A 178 -20.88 -5.52 -2.99
C GLU A 178 -19.63 -6.01 -2.20
N ASP A 179 -18.45 -5.42 -2.45
CA ASP A 179 -17.22 -5.69 -1.68
C ASP A 179 -17.11 -4.73 -0.48
N GLN A 180 -17.06 -5.32 0.71
CA GLN A 180 -16.91 -4.60 1.97
C GLN A 180 -15.49 -4.05 2.16
N LEU A 181 -14.48 -4.64 1.49
CA LEU A 181 -13.08 -4.21 1.56
C LEU A 181 -12.75 -3.05 0.61
N ALA A 182 -13.58 -2.80 -0.41
CA ALA A 182 -13.45 -1.64 -1.29
C ALA A 182 -13.99 -0.33 -0.68
N VAL A 183 -14.75 -0.42 0.42
CA VAL A 183 -15.22 0.71 1.24
C VAL A 183 -15.94 1.82 0.43
N VAL A 184 -16.67 1.43 -0.61
CA VAL A 184 -17.31 2.32 -1.61
C VAL A 184 -18.20 3.40 -0.98
N ASP A 185 -18.86 3.11 0.16
CA ASP A 185 -19.70 4.08 0.87
C ASP A 185 -18.93 5.30 1.44
N TYR A 186 -17.60 5.19 1.62
CA TYR A 186 -16.72 6.24 2.15
C TYR A 186 -15.61 6.70 1.18
N VAL A 187 -15.39 6.00 0.06
CA VAL A 187 -14.24 6.21 -0.84
C VAL A 187 -14.08 7.68 -1.27
N GLU A 188 -15.18 8.35 -1.62
CA GLU A 188 -15.16 9.76 -2.02
C GLU A 188 -14.78 10.72 -0.87
N ASP A 189 -15.12 10.38 0.37
CA ASP A 189 -14.77 11.21 1.53
C ASP A 189 -13.32 10.94 2.00
N ILE A 190 -12.83 9.72 1.80
CA ILE A 190 -11.41 9.36 1.94
C ILE A 190 -10.56 10.15 0.93
N TYR A 191 -10.94 10.20 -0.34
CA TYR A 191 -10.18 10.96 -1.35
C TYR A 191 -10.27 12.48 -1.16
N LYS A 192 -11.41 13.02 -0.70
CA LYS A 192 -11.48 14.43 -0.25
C LYS A 192 -10.54 14.70 0.92
N PHE A 193 -10.47 13.80 1.91
CA PHE A 193 -9.52 13.91 3.01
C PHE A 193 -8.07 13.90 2.51
N TYR A 194 -7.67 12.92 1.67
CA TYR A 194 -6.32 12.88 1.10
C TYR A 194 -5.98 14.14 0.28
N LYS A 195 -6.90 14.64 -0.56
CA LYS A 195 -6.75 15.91 -1.31
C LYS A 195 -6.59 17.13 -0.39
N SER A 196 -7.19 17.12 0.80
CA SER A 196 -6.99 18.19 1.79
C SER A 196 -5.62 18.06 2.49
N ALA A 197 -5.26 16.84 2.90
CA ALA A 197 -4.05 16.55 3.69
C ALA A 197 -2.74 16.62 2.88
N GLU A 198 -2.77 16.35 1.58
CA GLU A 198 -1.57 16.35 0.72
C GLU A 198 -0.86 17.71 0.64
N ASN A 199 -1.56 18.79 0.99
CA ASN A 199 -1.01 20.13 1.06
C ASN A 199 -0.24 20.39 2.37
N SER A 200 -0.63 19.74 3.47
CA SER A 200 0.10 19.78 4.75
C SER A 200 1.37 18.93 4.74
N SER A 201 1.37 17.84 3.96
CA SER A 201 2.54 16.97 3.76
C SER A 201 3.42 17.36 2.56
N ARG A 202 3.13 18.49 1.89
CA ARG A 202 3.91 18.97 0.73
C ARG A 202 5.35 19.28 1.15
N LEU A 203 6.29 18.92 0.28
CA LEU A 203 7.72 19.23 0.43
C LEU A 203 8.07 20.55 -0.29
N HIS A 204 9.07 21.23 0.23
CA HIS A 204 9.71 22.36 -0.43
C HIS A 204 11.03 21.91 -1.06
N ASP A 205 11.59 22.70 -1.96
CA ASP A 205 12.94 22.46 -2.46
C ASP A 205 13.94 22.63 -1.30
N TYR A 206 14.65 21.56 -0.95
CA TYR A 206 15.56 21.51 0.19
C TYR A 206 17.02 21.22 -0.20
N ILE A 207 17.31 20.92 -1.47
CA ILE A 207 18.63 20.42 -1.85
C ILE A 207 19.72 21.48 -1.73
N ASP A 208 19.37 22.75 -1.95
CA ASP A 208 20.26 23.90 -1.70
C ASP A 208 20.54 24.13 -0.19
N SER A 209 19.79 23.47 0.70
CA SER A 209 20.07 23.42 2.14
C SER A 209 20.94 22.23 2.57
N GLN A 210 21.31 21.33 1.65
CA GLN A 210 22.19 20.20 1.92
C GLN A 210 23.63 20.49 1.48
N VAL A 211 24.60 20.26 2.38
CA VAL A 211 26.01 20.62 2.14
C VAL A 211 26.76 19.55 1.33
N GLU A 212 26.50 18.26 1.58
CA GLU A 212 27.20 17.15 0.91
C GLU A 212 26.30 16.36 -0.08
N ILE A 213 24.99 16.56 -0.05
CA ILE A 213 24.01 15.78 -0.83
C ILE A 213 23.47 16.64 -1.96
N ASN A 214 23.34 16.07 -3.16
CA ASN A 214 22.68 16.70 -4.30
C ASN A 214 21.63 15.76 -4.91
N ALA A 215 20.78 16.30 -5.80
CA ALA A 215 19.67 15.58 -6.42
C ALA A 215 20.09 14.25 -7.10
N LYS A 216 21.32 14.19 -7.63
CA LYS A 216 21.88 12.96 -8.22
C LYS A 216 22.23 11.90 -7.18
N MET A 217 22.68 12.29 -5.99
CA MET A 217 22.87 11.33 -4.88
C MET A 217 21.55 10.80 -4.34
N ARG A 218 20.50 11.64 -4.25
CA ARG A 218 19.13 11.20 -3.98
C ARG A 218 18.64 10.20 -5.02
N ALA A 219 18.84 10.48 -6.32
CA ALA A 219 18.44 9.57 -7.39
C ALA A 219 19.19 8.21 -7.34
N ILE A 220 20.49 8.21 -6.99
CA ILE A 220 21.26 6.97 -6.74
C ILE A 220 20.67 6.18 -5.57
N LEU A 221 20.29 6.84 -4.48
CA LEU A 221 19.63 6.18 -3.35
C LEU A 221 18.27 5.60 -3.76
N ALA A 222 17.47 6.33 -4.53
CA ALA A 222 16.16 5.89 -5.00
C ALA A 222 16.26 4.65 -5.91
N ASP A 223 17.18 4.63 -6.89
CA ASP A 223 17.42 3.47 -7.77
C ASP A 223 17.74 2.21 -6.95
N TRP A 224 18.63 2.34 -5.95
CA TRP A 224 18.99 1.24 -5.04
C TRP A 224 17.84 0.81 -4.11
N LEU A 225 17.08 1.76 -3.55
CA LEU A 225 15.95 1.41 -2.68
C LEU A 225 14.81 0.72 -3.44
N ILE A 226 14.63 0.99 -4.73
CA ILE A 226 13.69 0.24 -5.58
C ILE A 226 14.18 -1.20 -5.81
N GLU A 227 15.50 -1.43 -5.84
CA GLU A 227 16.07 -2.79 -5.90
C GLU A 227 15.87 -3.53 -4.57
N VAL A 228 16.12 -2.86 -3.44
CA VAL A 228 15.88 -3.40 -2.08
C VAL A 228 14.40 -3.73 -1.88
N HIS A 229 13.50 -2.82 -2.28
CA HIS A 229 12.05 -2.99 -2.24
C HIS A 229 11.60 -4.28 -2.94
N HIS A 230 12.00 -4.45 -4.20
CA HIS A 230 11.67 -5.64 -4.99
C HIS A 230 12.30 -6.91 -4.41
N LYS A 231 13.54 -6.83 -3.91
CA LYS A 231 14.29 -7.96 -3.33
C LYS A 231 13.73 -8.46 -2.00
N PHE A 232 12.96 -7.64 -1.29
CA PHE A 232 12.22 -8.01 -0.08
C PHE A 232 10.72 -8.33 -0.32
N ASP A 233 10.23 -8.27 -1.56
CA ASP A 233 8.80 -8.50 -1.93
C ASP A 233 7.81 -7.61 -1.14
N LEU A 234 8.21 -6.35 -0.91
CA LEU A 234 7.45 -5.37 -0.12
C LEU A 234 6.29 -4.76 -0.92
N THR A 235 5.27 -4.28 -0.20
CA THR A 235 4.14 -3.54 -0.79
C THR A 235 4.59 -2.22 -1.44
N PRO A 236 3.92 -1.73 -2.50
CA PRO A 236 4.18 -0.40 -3.05
C PRO A 236 4.05 0.72 -2.01
N GLU A 237 3.08 0.61 -1.10
CA GLU A 237 2.85 1.50 0.04
C GLU A 237 4.16 1.75 0.80
N THR A 238 4.88 0.68 1.17
CA THR A 238 6.20 0.76 1.83
C THR A 238 7.22 1.56 1.02
N LEU A 239 7.27 1.43 -0.31
CA LEU A 239 8.20 2.19 -1.16
C LEU A 239 7.87 3.69 -1.19
N TYR A 240 6.60 4.03 -1.43
CA TYR A 240 6.17 5.42 -1.51
C TYR A 240 6.25 6.14 -0.15
N LEU A 241 6.00 5.43 0.96
CA LEU A 241 6.22 5.94 2.31
C LEU A 241 7.72 6.08 2.63
N THR A 242 8.56 5.11 2.24
CA THR A 242 10.03 5.21 2.38
C THR A 242 10.57 6.49 1.76
N MET A 243 10.20 6.77 0.50
CA MET A 243 10.66 7.96 -0.21
C MET A 243 10.15 9.26 0.43
N HIS A 244 8.90 9.28 0.92
CA HIS A 244 8.39 10.42 1.68
C HIS A 244 9.20 10.68 2.96
N ILE A 245 9.48 9.64 3.74
CA ILE A 245 10.26 9.73 4.98
C ILE A 245 11.66 10.28 4.71
N ILE A 246 12.35 9.80 3.66
CA ILE A 246 13.68 10.27 3.25
C ILE A 246 13.65 11.76 2.91
N ASP A 247 12.79 12.15 1.97
CA ASP A 247 12.77 13.54 1.48
C ASP A 247 12.29 14.50 2.57
N ARG A 248 11.33 14.09 3.42
CA ARG A 248 10.89 14.90 4.56
C ARG A 248 12.00 15.05 5.61
N TYR A 249 12.73 13.99 5.94
CA TYR A 249 13.85 14.08 6.87
C TYR A 249 15.00 14.95 6.33
N LEU A 250 15.36 14.79 5.06
CA LEU A 250 16.36 15.63 4.39
C LEU A 250 15.91 17.09 4.20
N SER A 251 14.60 17.38 4.24
CA SER A 251 14.09 18.75 4.29
C SER A 251 14.23 19.43 5.68
N MET A 252 14.62 18.67 6.71
CA MET A 252 14.64 19.13 8.10
C MET A 252 16.00 18.93 8.81
N GLU A 253 16.88 18.04 8.31
CA GLU A 253 18.17 17.69 8.91
C GLU A 253 19.30 17.67 7.86
N MET A 254 20.45 18.27 8.16
CA MET A 254 21.63 18.22 7.27
C MET A 254 22.32 16.86 7.42
N ILE A 255 22.48 16.11 6.33
CA ILE A 255 23.03 14.75 6.35
C ILE A 255 24.32 14.67 5.52
N LEU A 256 25.31 13.96 6.06
CA LEU A 256 26.59 13.75 5.38
C LEU A 256 26.46 12.62 4.34
N ARG A 257 27.20 12.72 3.24
CA ARG A 257 27.08 11.80 2.08
C ARG A 257 27.24 10.32 2.47
N ARG A 258 28.06 10.02 3.47
CA ARG A 258 28.32 8.66 4.00
C ARG A 258 27.14 8.08 4.83
N GLU A 259 26.25 8.94 5.30
CA GLU A 259 25.09 8.60 6.13
C GLU A 259 23.78 8.56 5.31
N LEU A 260 23.80 9.02 4.05
CA LEU A 260 22.62 9.02 3.17
C LEU A 260 22.02 7.62 2.94
N GLN A 261 22.84 6.56 2.78
CA GLN A 261 22.33 5.19 2.67
C GLN A 261 21.76 4.68 4.00
N LEU A 262 22.34 5.08 5.14
CA LEU A 262 21.81 4.77 6.48
C LEU A 262 20.44 5.42 6.71
N VAL A 263 20.22 6.65 6.22
CA VAL A 263 18.89 7.30 6.20
C VAL A 263 17.91 6.47 5.38
N GLY A 264 18.29 6.04 4.16
CA GLY A 264 17.43 5.22 3.30
C GLY A 264 17.05 3.87 3.92
N VAL A 265 18.03 3.18 4.51
CA VAL A 265 17.82 1.91 5.23
C VAL A 265 16.89 2.09 6.43
N ALA A 266 17.11 3.13 7.25
CA ALA A 266 16.27 3.39 8.42
C ALA A 266 14.85 3.84 8.03
N ALA A 267 14.71 4.64 6.98
CA ALA A 267 13.41 5.04 6.44
C ALA A 267 12.59 3.84 5.91
N MET A 268 13.24 2.91 5.21
CA MET A 268 12.57 1.69 4.75
C MET A 268 12.23 0.73 5.89
N LEU A 269 13.06 0.64 6.93
CA LEU A 269 12.72 -0.10 8.15
C LEU A 269 11.47 0.50 8.85
N ILE A 270 11.37 1.83 8.93
CA ILE A 270 10.19 2.53 9.49
C ILE A 270 8.95 2.26 8.63
N ALA A 271 9.04 2.44 7.31
CA ALA A 271 7.92 2.22 6.40
C ALA A 271 7.44 0.75 6.43
N SER A 272 8.39 -0.20 6.43
CA SER A 272 8.06 -1.63 6.51
C SER A 272 7.32 -1.96 7.81
N LYS A 273 7.76 -1.43 8.95
CA LYS A 273 7.09 -1.60 10.25
C LYS A 273 5.69 -0.95 10.33
N TYR A 274 5.35 -0.07 9.39
CA TYR A 274 4.11 0.68 9.37
C TYR A 274 3.07 0.05 8.42
N GLU A 275 3.48 -0.38 7.21
CA GLU A 275 2.57 -0.94 6.20
C GLU A 275 2.59 -2.49 6.13
N GLU A 276 3.70 -3.15 6.45
CA GLU A 276 3.82 -4.61 6.24
C GLU A 276 3.23 -5.44 7.39
N ILE A 277 2.52 -6.51 7.02
CA ILE A 277 2.09 -7.56 7.96
C ILE A 277 3.31 -8.29 8.56
N TRP A 278 4.40 -8.40 7.80
CA TRP A 278 5.64 -9.08 8.18
C TRP A 278 6.87 -8.28 7.72
N ALA A 279 7.14 -7.16 8.40
CA ALA A 279 8.30 -6.31 8.14
C ALA A 279 9.64 -7.09 8.27
N PRO A 280 10.65 -6.84 7.41
CA PRO A 280 11.97 -7.45 7.53
C PRO A 280 12.68 -7.09 8.84
N GLU A 281 13.56 -7.96 9.33
CA GLU A 281 14.34 -7.69 10.53
C GLU A 281 15.43 -6.64 10.28
N VAL A 282 15.88 -5.97 11.35
CA VAL A 282 17.08 -5.12 11.31
C VAL A 282 18.30 -5.90 10.82
N ASN A 283 18.34 -7.22 11.03
CA ASN A 283 19.39 -8.11 10.51
C ASN A 283 19.39 -8.21 8.97
N ASP A 284 18.21 -8.23 8.34
CA ASP A 284 18.09 -8.25 6.87
C ASP A 284 18.58 -6.95 6.26
N PHE A 285 18.27 -5.82 6.90
CA PHE A 285 18.79 -4.50 6.52
C PHE A 285 20.32 -4.39 6.68
N ILE A 286 20.91 -4.97 7.73
CA ILE A 286 22.38 -5.08 7.88
C ILE A 286 22.99 -5.93 6.76
N VAL A 287 22.34 -7.03 6.36
CA VAL A 287 22.83 -7.93 5.31
C VAL A 287 22.71 -7.28 3.92
N ILE A 288 21.62 -6.59 3.61
CA ILE A 288 21.41 -5.99 2.29
C ILE A 288 22.24 -4.71 2.07
N SER A 289 22.67 -4.03 3.14
CA SER A 289 23.65 -2.93 3.09
C SER A 289 25.11 -3.42 3.18
N ASP A 290 25.39 -4.67 2.77
CA ASP A 290 26.71 -5.33 2.84
C ASP A 290 27.47 -5.13 4.18
N ARG A 291 26.72 -5.17 5.29
CA ARG A 291 27.22 -4.98 6.66
C ARG A 291 27.93 -3.64 6.91
N ALA A 292 27.75 -2.64 6.05
CA ALA A 292 28.31 -1.29 6.20
C ALA A 292 27.84 -0.55 7.46
N TYR A 293 26.75 -1.00 8.08
CA TYR A 293 26.15 -0.39 9.27
C TYR A 293 25.88 -1.43 10.38
N THR A 294 26.10 -1.04 11.63
CA THR A 294 25.72 -1.86 12.80
C THR A 294 24.25 -1.71 13.15
N ARG A 295 23.73 -2.63 13.97
CA ARG A 295 22.34 -2.61 14.44
C ARG A 295 22.02 -1.33 15.23
N GLU A 296 23.00 -0.82 15.97
CA GLU A 296 22.92 0.39 16.79
C GLU A 296 22.89 1.65 15.93
N GLN A 297 23.59 1.66 14.79
CA GLN A 297 23.54 2.76 13.83
C GLN A 297 22.17 2.84 13.14
N ILE A 298 21.62 1.71 12.72
CA ILE A 298 20.28 1.66 12.08
C ILE A 298 19.19 2.09 13.07
N LEU A 299 19.18 1.55 14.30
CA LEU A 299 18.21 1.98 15.33
C LEU A 299 18.43 3.43 15.81
N GLY A 300 19.68 3.91 15.82
CA GLY A 300 20.01 5.30 16.11
C GLY A 300 19.42 6.26 15.05
N MET A 301 19.57 5.90 13.77
CA MET A 301 19.00 6.67 12.66
C MET A 301 17.46 6.59 12.63
N GLU A 302 16.87 5.40 12.83
CA GLU A 302 15.42 5.22 12.96
C GLU A 302 14.85 6.14 14.04
N LYS A 303 15.45 6.15 15.23
CA LYS A 303 15.06 7.04 16.32
C LYS A 303 15.29 8.52 15.97
N GLY A 304 16.34 8.86 15.23
CA GLY A 304 16.58 10.22 14.75
C GLY A 304 15.45 10.71 13.84
N ILE A 305 15.13 9.93 12.81
CA ILE A 305 14.05 10.18 11.84
C ILE A 305 12.70 10.32 12.56
N LEU A 306 12.30 9.33 13.37
CA LEU A 306 10.98 9.33 14.04
C LEU A 306 10.76 10.55 14.95
N ASN A 307 11.79 10.97 15.70
CA ASN A 307 11.70 12.16 16.54
C ASN A 307 11.67 13.45 15.70
N LYS A 308 12.42 13.52 14.60
CA LYS A 308 12.45 14.70 13.71
C LYS A 308 11.15 14.89 12.91
N LEU A 309 10.47 13.79 12.58
CA LEU A 309 9.16 13.77 11.93
C LEU A 309 7.99 13.87 12.93
N GLU A 310 8.25 14.03 14.23
CA GLU A 310 7.24 14.07 15.30
C GLU A 310 6.27 12.87 15.27
N TRP A 311 6.77 11.70 14.81
CA TRP A 311 6.01 10.46 14.59
C TRP A 311 4.85 10.57 13.56
N ASN A 312 4.81 11.64 12.77
CA ASN A 312 3.80 11.85 11.74
C ASN A 312 4.12 11.07 10.45
N LEU A 313 3.72 9.80 10.42
CA LEU A 313 3.88 8.90 9.27
C LEU A 313 2.60 8.73 8.42
N THR A 314 1.44 9.10 8.95
CA THR A 314 0.11 8.84 8.34
C THR A 314 -0.20 9.90 7.28
N VAL A 315 0.46 9.84 6.13
CA VAL A 315 0.37 10.84 5.05
C VAL A 315 -0.19 10.27 3.73
N PRO A 316 -0.90 11.06 2.91
CA PRO A 316 -1.30 10.62 1.59
C PRO A 316 -0.09 10.60 0.63
N THR A 317 0.43 9.40 0.35
CA THR A 317 1.52 9.21 -0.63
C THR A 317 0.99 9.25 -2.07
N PRO A 318 1.85 9.30 -3.12
CA PRO A 318 1.38 9.21 -4.50
C PRO A 318 0.60 7.90 -4.77
N TYR A 319 0.91 6.81 -4.07
CA TYR A 319 0.30 5.50 -4.29
C TYR A 319 -1.22 5.48 -4.11
N VAL A 320 -1.73 6.07 -3.02
CA VAL A 320 -3.19 6.07 -2.77
C VAL A 320 -3.95 6.78 -3.90
N PHE A 321 -3.35 7.78 -4.54
CA PHE A 321 -3.91 8.45 -5.71
C PHE A 321 -3.74 7.64 -7.01
N LEU A 322 -2.61 6.96 -7.21
CA LEU A 322 -2.38 6.09 -8.38
C LEU A 322 -3.47 5.02 -8.50
N VAL A 323 -3.78 4.30 -7.41
CA VAL A 323 -4.84 3.28 -7.39
C VAL A 323 -6.20 3.86 -7.83
N ARG A 324 -6.54 5.08 -7.39
CA ARG A 324 -7.77 5.77 -7.83
C ARG A 324 -7.75 6.18 -9.29
N PHE A 325 -6.60 6.64 -9.80
CA PHE A 325 -6.50 7.24 -11.12
C PHE A 325 -6.26 6.21 -12.23
N VAL A 326 -5.62 5.07 -11.95
CA VAL A 326 -5.60 3.87 -12.82
C VAL A 326 -7.04 3.39 -13.04
N LYS A 327 -7.82 3.26 -11.96
CA LYS A 327 -9.25 2.93 -12.02
C LYS A 327 -10.06 3.96 -12.82
N ALA A 328 -9.81 5.25 -12.61
CA ALA A 328 -10.47 6.34 -13.36
C ALA A 328 -10.07 6.43 -14.84
N ALA A 329 -8.90 5.92 -15.22
CA ALA A 329 -8.45 5.81 -16.59
C ALA A 329 -9.04 4.62 -17.36
N LEU A 330 -9.66 3.66 -16.63
CA LEU A 330 -10.14 2.36 -17.13
C LEU A 330 -9.02 1.55 -17.80
N CYS A 331 -7.82 1.57 -17.18
CA CYS A 331 -6.63 0.90 -17.69
C CYS A 331 -6.76 -0.63 -17.72
N ASP A 332 -6.19 -1.25 -18.75
CA ASP A 332 -5.80 -2.66 -18.71
C ASP A 332 -4.50 -2.87 -17.89
N ALA A 333 -4.12 -4.11 -17.60
CA ALA A 333 -2.95 -4.42 -16.79
C ALA A 333 -1.61 -3.93 -17.40
N VAL A 334 -1.53 -3.78 -18.73
CA VAL A 334 -0.32 -3.27 -19.40
C VAL A 334 -0.29 -1.75 -19.30
N GLU A 335 -1.43 -1.07 -19.43
CA GLU A 335 -1.55 0.35 -19.07
C GLU A 335 -1.19 0.61 -17.61
N GLU A 336 -1.68 -0.20 -16.68
CA GLU A 336 -1.39 -0.09 -15.24
C GLU A 336 0.12 -0.21 -14.96
N HIS A 337 0.81 -1.19 -15.56
CA HIS A 337 2.26 -1.27 -15.48
C HIS A 337 2.97 -0.03 -16.07
N MET A 338 2.46 0.55 -17.17
CA MET A 338 3.01 1.79 -17.73
C MET A 338 2.83 3.00 -16.80
N VAL A 339 1.70 3.06 -16.06
CA VAL A 339 1.47 4.07 -15.02
C VAL A 339 2.47 3.90 -13.87
N PHE A 340 2.64 2.69 -13.34
CA PHE A 340 3.57 2.45 -12.23
C PHE A 340 5.03 2.65 -12.64
N PHE A 341 5.42 2.31 -13.87
CA PHE A 341 6.73 2.66 -14.45
C PHE A 341 6.99 4.16 -14.39
N PHE A 342 6.07 4.99 -14.87
CA PHE A 342 6.22 6.45 -14.79
C PHE A 342 6.19 6.99 -13.35
N ALA A 343 5.42 6.36 -12.46
CA ALA A 343 5.36 6.76 -11.07
C ALA A 343 6.62 6.37 -10.26
N GLU A 344 7.32 5.30 -10.63
CA GLU A 344 8.64 4.96 -10.05
C GLU A 344 9.75 5.85 -10.65
N LEU A 345 9.69 6.19 -11.94
CA LEU A 345 10.55 7.24 -12.51
C LEU A 345 10.35 8.59 -11.78
N ALA A 346 9.11 8.91 -11.36
CA ALA A 346 8.83 10.10 -10.58
C ALA A 346 9.52 10.10 -9.20
N LEU A 347 9.64 8.93 -8.54
CA LEU A 347 10.36 8.81 -7.27
C LEU A 347 11.84 9.15 -7.42
N MET A 348 12.46 8.79 -8.55
CA MET A 348 13.88 9.09 -8.83
C MET A 348 14.11 10.59 -9.11
N GLN A 349 13.14 11.25 -9.75
CA GLN A 349 13.30 12.60 -10.31
C GLN A 349 13.05 13.70 -9.27
N TYR A 350 14.11 14.40 -8.85
CA TYR A 350 14.03 15.40 -7.78
C TYR A 350 13.03 16.54 -8.04
N SER A 351 12.86 17.00 -9.29
CA SER A 351 11.90 18.07 -9.60
C SER A 351 10.43 17.69 -9.36
N MET A 352 10.13 16.42 -9.06
CA MET A 352 8.78 15.96 -8.71
C MET A 352 8.44 16.14 -7.22
N ILE A 353 9.39 16.42 -6.32
CA ILE A 353 9.10 16.47 -4.86
C ILE A 353 8.21 17.64 -4.44
N THR A 354 8.23 18.75 -5.22
CA THR A 354 7.46 19.97 -4.93
C THR A 354 6.03 19.90 -5.49
N CYS A 355 5.77 18.95 -6.39
CA CYS A 355 4.45 18.55 -6.82
C CYS A 355 3.72 17.89 -5.64
N CYS A 356 2.40 18.10 -5.51
CA CYS A 356 1.64 17.37 -4.52
C CYS A 356 1.46 15.90 -4.95
N PRO A 357 1.37 14.93 -4.01
CA PRO A 357 1.19 13.51 -4.29
C PRO A 357 0.19 13.15 -5.39
N SER A 358 -0.96 13.82 -5.46
CA SER A 358 -1.97 13.59 -6.48
C SER A 358 -1.60 14.15 -7.86
N MET A 359 -0.81 15.23 -7.92
CA MET A 359 -0.24 15.76 -9.18
C MET A 359 0.74 14.75 -9.77
N VAL A 360 1.61 14.16 -8.95
CA VAL A 360 2.55 13.11 -9.37
C VAL A 360 1.79 11.91 -9.95
N ALA A 361 0.74 11.45 -9.26
CA ALA A 361 -0.09 10.34 -9.72
C ALA A 361 -0.82 10.64 -11.04
N ALA A 362 -1.45 11.82 -11.16
CA ALA A 362 -2.16 12.21 -12.37
C ALA A 362 -1.21 12.41 -13.57
N ALA A 363 -0.01 12.96 -13.33
CA ALA A 363 1.01 13.11 -14.36
C ALA A 363 1.55 11.76 -14.87
N ALA A 364 1.71 10.76 -13.99
CA ALA A 364 2.09 9.40 -14.39
C ALA A 364 1.02 8.73 -15.26
N VAL A 365 -0.27 8.86 -14.88
CA VAL A 365 -1.39 8.38 -15.71
C VAL A 365 -1.44 9.09 -17.07
N TYR A 366 -1.23 10.40 -17.10
CA TYR A 366 -1.21 11.16 -18.36
C TYR A 366 -0.02 10.77 -19.26
N ALA A 367 1.19 10.64 -18.70
CA ALA A 367 2.39 10.21 -19.42
C ALA A 367 2.23 8.78 -20.01
N ALA A 368 1.63 7.85 -19.26
CA ALA A 368 1.32 6.50 -19.73
C ALA A 368 0.36 6.54 -20.92
N ARG A 369 -0.74 7.29 -20.82
CA ARG A 369 -1.75 7.42 -21.87
C ARG A 369 -1.21 8.09 -23.14
N CYS A 370 -0.31 9.07 -23.01
CA CYS A 370 0.44 9.64 -24.13
C CYS A 370 1.33 8.60 -24.83
N THR A 371 2.12 7.84 -24.07
CA THR A 371 3.05 6.83 -24.60
C THR A 371 2.32 5.66 -25.25
N MET A 372 1.15 5.29 -24.72
CA MET A 372 0.25 4.27 -25.28
C MET A 372 -0.77 4.83 -26.28
N LYS A 373 -0.67 6.12 -26.64
CA LYS A 373 -1.47 6.79 -27.69
C LYS A 373 -2.99 6.62 -27.50
N LYS A 374 -3.45 6.62 -26.25
CA LYS A 374 -4.87 6.45 -25.89
C LYS A 374 -5.66 7.70 -26.29
N SER A 375 -6.89 7.54 -26.76
CA SER A 375 -7.76 8.65 -27.18
C SER A 375 -9.14 8.56 -26.52
N PRO A 376 -9.65 9.63 -25.89
CA PRO A 376 -8.94 10.88 -25.60
C PRO A 376 -7.82 10.66 -24.57
N LEU A 377 -6.78 11.50 -24.63
CA LEU A 377 -5.64 11.44 -23.70
C LEU A 377 -6.11 11.67 -22.26
N TRP A 378 -6.92 12.71 -22.03
CA TRP A 378 -7.58 12.99 -20.76
C TRP A 378 -9.11 12.85 -20.90
N THR A 379 -9.75 12.03 -20.07
CA THR A 379 -11.21 11.83 -20.06
C THR A 379 -11.90 12.78 -19.06
N GLU A 380 -13.19 13.05 -19.25
CA GLU A 380 -13.97 13.81 -18.24
C GLU A 380 -14.04 13.05 -16.90
N THR A 381 -14.06 11.70 -16.92
CA THR A 381 -13.89 10.85 -15.73
C THR A 381 -12.56 11.10 -15.00
N LEU A 382 -11.44 11.12 -15.73
CA LEU A 382 -10.13 11.42 -15.14
C LEU A 382 -10.08 12.84 -14.58
N LYS A 383 -10.53 13.83 -15.35
CA LYS A 383 -10.65 15.23 -14.91
C LYS A 383 -11.52 15.39 -13.65
N CYS A 384 -12.60 14.63 -13.55
CA CYS A 384 -13.49 14.63 -12.38
C CYS A 384 -12.81 14.04 -11.13
N HIS A 385 -12.30 12.81 -11.17
CA HIS A 385 -11.69 12.17 -9.99
C HIS A 385 -10.30 12.72 -9.62
N THR A 386 -9.54 13.25 -10.57
CA THR A 386 -8.22 13.85 -10.29
C THR A 386 -8.31 15.32 -9.87
N GLY A 387 -9.33 16.05 -10.33
CA GLY A 387 -9.44 17.50 -10.18
C GLY A 387 -8.48 18.32 -11.05
N PHE A 388 -7.78 17.70 -12.01
CA PHE A 388 -6.79 18.37 -12.87
C PHE A 388 -7.22 18.43 -14.35
N SER A 389 -6.87 19.52 -15.02
CA SER A 389 -6.94 19.63 -16.49
C SER A 389 -5.63 19.16 -17.14
N GLU A 390 -5.70 18.78 -18.41
CA GLU A 390 -4.55 18.38 -19.23
C GLU A 390 -3.39 19.39 -19.19
N GLN A 391 -3.74 20.68 -19.24
CA GLN A 391 -2.79 21.81 -19.16
C GLN A 391 -1.99 21.83 -17.86
N GLN A 392 -2.60 21.44 -16.73
CA GLN A 392 -1.92 21.40 -15.43
C GLN A 392 -0.95 20.22 -15.29
N LEU A 393 -1.08 19.19 -16.13
CA LEU A 393 -0.27 17.97 -16.07
C LEU A 393 0.94 18.02 -17.01
N LEU A 394 0.92 18.86 -18.04
CA LEU A 394 1.90 18.84 -19.13
C LEU A 394 3.36 18.97 -18.68
N ASP A 395 3.69 19.90 -17.77
CA ASP A 395 5.07 20.08 -17.29
C ASP A 395 5.58 18.88 -16.47
N CYS A 396 4.71 18.31 -15.64
CA CYS A 396 5.01 17.12 -14.86
C CYS A 396 5.19 15.90 -15.78
N ALA A 397 4.27 15.69 -16.72
CA ALA A 397 4.32 14.57 -17.65
C ALA A 397 5.48 14.69 -18.66
N GLN A 398 5.81 15.89 -19.14
CA GLN A 398 7.00 16.13 -19.97
C GLN A 398 8.27 15.75 -19.21
N THR A 399 8.35 16.10 -17.92
CA THR A 399 9.46 15.70 -17.05
C THR A 399 9.59 14.17 -16.98
N LEU A 400 8.49 13.44 -16.75
CA LEU A 400 8.49 11.98 -16.69
C LEU A 400 8.82 11.31 -18.04
N VAL A 401 8.28 11.82 -19.14
CA VAL A 401 8.55 11.35 -20.52
C VAL A 401 10.00 11.61 -20.91
N ASN A 402 10.58 12.73 -20.48
CA ASN A 402 12.01 12.99 -20.67
C ASN A 402 12.89 12.03 -19.84
N SER A 403 12.50 11.72 -18.60
CA SER A 403 13.18 10.68 -17.80
C SER A 403 13.11 9.30 -18.47
N HIS A 404 11.97 8.91 -19.04
CA HIS A 404 11.84 7.68 -19.84
C HIS A 404 12.76 7.69 -21.06
N ALA A 405 12.88 8.81 -21.78
CA ALA A 405 13.79 8.91 -22.93
C ALA A 405 15.28 8.76 -22.57
N VAL A 406 15.68 9.10 -21.34
CA VAL A 406 17.07 8.91 -20.87
C VAL A 406 17.29 7.53 -20.24
N ALA A 407 16.25 6.89 -19.70
CA ALA A 407 16.36 5.64 -18.93
C ALA A 407 17.10 4.48 -19.66
N PRO A 408 16.90 4.18 -20.97
CA PRO A 408 17.63 3.12 -21.66
C PRO A 408 19.15 3.32 -21.68
N VAL A 409 19.62 4.56 -21.68
CA VAL A 409 21.05 4.94 -21.77
C VAL A 409 21.62 5.45 -20.43
N GLY A 410 20.77 5.61 -19.41
CA GLY A 410 21.14 6.06 -18.08
C GLY A 410 22.06 5.10 -17.33
N LYS A 411 22.69 5.60 -16.26
CA LYS A 411 23.45 4.77 -15.30
C LYS A 411 22.57 4.17 -14.20
N LEU A 412 21.47 4.85 -13.88
CA LEU A 412 20.44 4.36 -12.98
C LEU A 412 19.43 3.60 -13.83
N LYS A 413 19.16 2.35 -13.48
CA LYS A 413 18.52 1.39 -14.39
C LYS A 413 17.55 0.42 -13.72
N VAL A 414 17.37 0.46 -12.40
CA VAL A 414 16.55 -0.54 -11.70
C VAL A 414 15.10 -0.47 -12.18
N VAL A 415 14.51 0.74 -12.22
CA VAL A 415 13.15 0.96 -12.74
C VAL A 415 13.04 0.54 -14.22
N TYR A 416 13.99 0.93 -15.07
CA TYR A 416 13.96 0.58 -16.48
C TYR A 416 14.03 -0.94 -16.72
N ASN A 417 14.94 -1.62 -16.02
CA ASN A 417 15.12 -3.06 -16.15
C ASN A 417 13.90 -3.82 -15.63
N LYS A 418 13.36 -3.46 -14.46
CA LYS A 418 12.14 -4.02 -13.87
C LYS A 418 10.98 -4.00 -14.88
N TYR A 419 10.66 -2.82 -15.39
CA TYR A 419 9.56 -2.64 -16.35
C TYR A 419 9.90 -3.01 -17.81
N SER A 420 11.08 -3.58 -18.07
CA SER A 420 11.43 -4.19 -19.38
C SER A 420 11.13 -5.70 -19.44
N VAL A 421 10.75 -6.33 -18.32
CA VAL A 421 10.44 -7.78 -18.27
C VAL A 421 9.00 -8.04 -18.74
N GLU A 422 8.77 -9.20 -19.37
CA GLU A 422 7.45 -9.62 -19.87
C GLU A 422 6.35 -9.66 -18.80
N GLU A 423 6.72 -9.94 -17.54
CA GLU A 423 5.82 -9.88 -16.36
C GLU A 423 5.16 -8.50 -16.20
N PHE A 424 5.92 -7.43 -16.45
CA PHE A 424 5.44 -6.04 -16.45
C PHE A 424 4.99 -5.59 -17.85
N GLY A 425 4.69 -6.52 -18.76
CA GLY A 425 4.32 -6.25 -20.15
C GLY A 425 5.43 -5.60 -21.00
N ALA A 426 6.68 -5.61 -20.52
CA ALA A 426 7.83 -4.92 -21.11
C ALA A 426 7.60 -3.42 -21.44
N VAL A 427 6.73 -2.75 -20.68
CA VAL A 427 6.25 -1.37 -20.94
C VAL A 427 7.35 -0.33 -21.07
N ALA A 428 8.49 -0.48 -20.38
CA ALA A 428 9.62 0.44 -20.49
C ALA A 428 10.24 0.47 -21.90
N LEU A 429 10.05 -0.59 -22.70
CA LEU A 429 10.53 -0.69 -24.08
C LEU A 429 9.67 0.11 -25.09
N HIS A 430 8.53 0.66 -24.68
CA HIS A 430 7.73 1.53 -25.55
C HIS A 430 8.49 2.82 -25.91
N PRO A 431 8.30 3.37 -27.13
CA PRO A 431 8.95 4.62 -27.52
C PRO A 431 8.38 5.80 -26.72
N PRO A 432 9.23 6.59 -26.01
CA PRO A 432 8.78 7.73 -25.21
C PRO A 432 7.99 8.77 -26.01
N ALA A 433 6.94 9.33 -25.41
CA ALA A 433 6.02 10.27 -26.06
C ALA A 433 6.57 11.71 -26.27
N THR A 434 7.89 11.93 -26.30
CA THR A 434 8.51 13.28 -26.22
C THR A 434 7.89 14.27 -27.21
N LYS A 435 7.85 13.90 -28.50
CA LYS A 435 7.29 14.74 -29.58
C LYS A 435 5.83 15.10 -29.35
N LEU A 436 5.01 14.18 -28.83
CA LEU A 436 3.58 14.42 -28.62
C LEU A 436 3.37 15.49 -27.52
N LEU A 437 4.17 15.47 -26.45
CA LEU A 437 4.07 16.49 -25.40
C LEU A 437 4.68 17.83 -25.86
N GLU A 438 5.73 17.82 -26.69
CA GLU A 438 6.27 19.02 -27.35
C GLU A 438 5.25 19.68 -28.30
N GLU A 439 4.55 18.88 -29.10
CA GLU A 439 3.45 19.33 -29.99
C GLU A 439 2.26 19.87 -29.20
N LEU A 440 1.83 19.18 -28.14
CA LEU A 440 0.74 19.63 -27.26
C LEU A 440 1.09 20.90 -26.46
N LYS A 441 2.36 21.09 -26.10
CA LYS A 441 2.84 22.28 -25.38
C LYS A 441 3.04 23.48 -26.30
N THR A 442 3.49 23.28 -27.53
CA THR A 442 3.56 24.36 -28.53
C THR A 442 2.18 24.79 -29.03
N SER A 443 1.20 23.89 -29.05
CA SER A 443 -0.21 24.18 -29.40
C SER A 443 -0.99 24.99 -28.34
N GLN A 444 -0.32 25.53 -27.32
CA GLN A 444 -0.91 26.31 -26.22
C GLN A 444 -0.29 27.71 -26.07
N ILE A 445 0.52 28.14 -27.06
CA ILE A 445 1.17 29.45 -27.15
C ILE A 445 0.58 30.23 -28.33
#